data_AF-A0A2C6AM88-F1
#
_entry.id   AF-A0A2C6AM88-F1
#
_cell.length_a   1.000
_cell.length_b   1.000
_cell.length_c   1.000
_cell.angle_alpha   90.00
_cell.angle_beta   90.00
_cell.angle_gamma   90.00
#
_symmetry.space_group_name_H-M   'P 1'
#
loop_
_entity.id
_entity.type
_entity.pdbx_description
1 polymer ?
#
loop_
_entity_poly.entity_id
_entity_poly.type
_entity_poly.pdbx_seq_one_letter_code
_entity_poly.pdbx_strand_id
1 'polypeptide(L)'
;MKKILIIIFTIVIFVTGGIFGYKKIVADEREKKIIQMFNKDILDNFVENKKSVTERLKTSNPEEADKIYNDYLKISQLIMTNINEDHSELLNNIYNKDSEYYFTENDFKTANQFLNNYDLEIFDLAETEVKIMEVPNYYYNIFKDYVTDDYREYLEITYKENEEPYFTDGSILVSYDKIADRLLTWENFLKKYPNSDLAEIANEKCNIYRRIYILGSDNAPTREGGWENNELFYIPENNLKEFNRFIEKYPDSPTVELIKFYLENYKNIDVDTLLSEKIDKEFYLGGIENREKGNLLSKESNNLLEEFKKNREEVISKLKNSNKEEANKIYEEYSKNNNNILEKINEIDDEMLSSAFYKDGNLEKDKLDRQNKFLDSYGLEIIQIEDGFMLTEKKKFYYNIFKNFVTDDYRDFLKQNIIEYIYYVPYLDLKPEILANEIIAWENFLEKYPDSKLKGKAQNIVSTYRADYIISLTSSETRESLMNGKANEAVTELNRFLKKYPSSPTSDIIKYYLENYKEEDINTLISKKLNKNYEGE
;
A
#
# COMPACT_ATOMS: atom_id res chain seq x y z
N MET A 1 -21.51 -83.46 16.43
CA MET A 1 -21.64 -82.30 15.53
C MET A 1 -22.01 -80.99 16.25
N LYS A 2 -23.04 -80.93 17.11
CA LYS A 2 -23.43 -79.69 17.84
C LYS A 2 -22.31 -79.03 18.69
N LYS A 3 -21.47 -79.82 19.40
CA LYS A 3 -20.36 -79.28 20.21
C LYS A 3 -19.22 -78.65 19.39
N ILE A 4 -18.94 -79.17 18.20
CA ILE A 4 -17.88 -78.66 17.31
C ILE A 4 -18.32 -77.33 16.66
N LEU A 5 -19.61 -77.22 16.31
CA LEU A 5 -20.17 -76.00 15.73
C LEU A 5 -20.13 -74.81 16.70
N ILE A 6 -20.39 -75.05 18.00
CA ILE A 6 -20.31 -74.02 19.04
C ILE A 6 -18.87 -73.53 19.22
N ILE A 7 -17.88 -74.44 19.23
CA ILE A 7 -16.47 -74.08 19.36
C ILE A 7 -15.99 -73.24 18.17
N ILE A 8 -16.36 -73.62 16.94
CA ILE A 8 -16.02 -72.85 15.73
C ILE A 8 -16.68 -71.46 15.78
N PHE A 9 -17.93 -71.36 16.19
CA PHE A 9 -18.64 -70.08 16.31
C PHE A 9 -18.04 -69.17 17.39
N THR A 10 -17.62 -69.71 18.53
CA THR A 10 -16.91 -68.96 19.59
C THR A 10 -15.53 -68.49 19.13
N ILE A 11 -14.78 -69.31 18.38
CA ILE A 11 -13.49 -68.91 17.81
C ILE A 11 -13.68 -67.79 16.77
N VAL A 12 -14.69 -67.89 15.90
CA VAL A 12 -14.98 -66.84 14.91
C VAL A 12 -15.39 -65.52 15.59
N ILE A 13 -16.19 -65.56 16.67
CA ILE A 13 -16.54 -64.36 17.46
C ILE A 13 -15.31 -63.76 18.17
N PHE A 14 -14.42 -64.58 18.74
CA PHE A 14 -13.19 -64.10 19.38
C PHE A 14 -12.19 -63.54 18.37
N VAL A 15 -12.06 -64.16 17.19
CA VAL A 15 -11.18 -63.69 16.12
C VAL A 15 -11.74 -62.39 15.51
N THR A 16 -13.04 -62.33 15.23
CA THR A 16 -13.66 -61.09 14.73
C THR A 16 -13.63 -59.98 15.79
N GLY A 17 -14.03 -60.26 17.03
CA GLY A 17 -13.94 -59.31 18.14
C GLY A 17 -12.52 -58.82 18.45
N GLY A 18 -11.52 -59.71 18.34
CA GLY A 18 -10.11 -59.37 18.47
C GLY A 18 -9.57 -58.51 17.32
N ILE A 19 -9.97 -58.79 16.08
CA ILE A 19 -9.63 -57.96 14.91
C ILE A 19 -10.30 -56.59 14.99
N PHE A 20 -11.56 -56.52 15.42
CA PHE A 20 -12.27 -55.25 15.62
C PHE A 20 -11.66 -54.44 16.77
N GLY A 21 -11.31 -55.09 17.88
CA GLY A 21 -10.60 -54.45 19.00
C GLY A 21 -9.23 -53.91 18.60
N TYR A 22 -8.43 -54.71 17.87
CA TYR A 22 -7.12 -54.29 17.36
C TYR A 22 -7.23 -53.12 16.38
N LYS A 23 -8.16 -53.16 15.42
CA LYS A 23 -8.39 -52.05 14.48
C LYS A 23 -8.79 -50.76 15.19
N LYS A 24 -9.58 -50.84 16.27
CA LYS A 24 -9.96 -49.68 17.09
C LYS A 24 -8.76 -49.09 17.82
N ILE A 25 -7.93 -49.93 18.45
CA ILE A 25 -6.71 -49.47 19.16
C ILE A 25 -5.76 -48.77 18.20
N VAL A 26 -5.54 -49.33 17.00
CA VAL A 26 -4.65 -48.73 15.99
C VAL A 26 -5.20 -47.39 15.48
N ALA A 27 -6.52 -47.28 15.30
CA ALA A 27 -7.16 -46.00 14.93
C ALA A 27 -6.98 -44.93 16.03
N ASP A 28 -7.21 -45.29 17.30
CA ASP A 28 -7.03 -44.39 18.45
C ASP A 28 -5.55 -43.96 18.61
N GLU A 29 -4.57 -44.82 18.28
CA GLU A 29 -3.15 -44.48 18.28
C GLU A 29 -2.77 -43.53 17.13
N ARG A 30 -3.30 -43.77 15.92
CA ARG A 30 -3.09 -42.88 14.77
C ARG A 30 -3.68 -41.50 15.02
N GLU A 31 -4.91 -41.42 15.53
CA GLU A 31 -5.56 -40.15 15.91
C GLU A 31 -4.70 -39.34 16.88
N LYS A 32 -4.18 -39.98 17.93
CA LYS A 32 -3.26 -39.32 18.88
C LYS A 32 -1.99 -38.82 18.19
N LYS A 33 -1.42 -39.61 17.26
CA LYS A 33 -0.22 -39.20 16.51
C LYS A 33 -0.51 -37.97 15.65
N ILE A 34 -1.66 -37.93 14.95
CA ILE A 34 -2.07 -36.77 14.14
C ILE A 34 -2.21 -35.52 15.02
N ILE A 35 -2.92 -35.61 16.15
CA ILE A 35 -3.11 -34.47 17.06
C ILE A 35 -1.77 -33.97 17.63
N GLN A 36 -0.82 -34.87 17.88
CA GLN A 36 0.53 -34.51 18.38
C GLN A 36 1.40 -33.79 17.34
N MET A 37 1.03 -33.81 16.06
CA MET A 37 1.75 -33.06 15.02
C MET A 37 1.46 -31.55 15.06
N PHE A 38 0.47 -31.12 15.84
CA PHE A 38 0.11 -29.71 15.97
C PHE A 38 0.63 -29.09 17.26
N ASN A 39 1.28 -27.95 17.13
CA ASN A 39 1.83 -27.18 18.24
C ASN A 39 0.73 -26.42 18.98
N LYS A 40 0.25 -27.01 20.09
CA LYS A 40 -0.84 -26.45 20.89
C LYS A 40 -0.53 -25.09 21.49
N ASP A 41 0.73 -24.78 21.81
CA ASP A 41 1.08 -23.49 22.42
C ASP A 41 0.82 -22.33 21.46
N ILE A 42 1.11 -22.52 20.16
CA ILE A 42 0.84 -21.52 19.12
C ILE A 42 -0.67 -21.42 18.83
N LEU A 43 -1.38 -22.55 18.79
CA LEU A 43 -2.83 -22.58 18.60
C LEU A 43 -3.59 -21.94 19.77
N ASP A 44 -3.14 -22.18 21.01
CA ASP A 44 -3.71 -21.56 22.21
C ASP A 44 -3.46 -20.03 22.21
N ASN A 45 -2.30 -19.57 21.71
CA ASN A 45 -2.03 -18.14 21.53
C ASN A 45 -2.99 -17.48 20.52
N PHE A 46 -3.31 -18.16 19.41
CA PHE A 46 -4.33 -17.69 18.46
C PHE A 46 -5.70 -17.49 19.14
N VAL A 47 -6.12 -18.45 19.99
CA VAL A 47 -7.37 -18.36 20.76
C VAL A 47 -7.35 -17.24 21.79
N GLU A 48 -6.23 -17.03 22.50
CA GLU A 48 -6.09 -15.91 23.44
C GLU A 48 -6.16 -14.56 22.74
N ASN A 49 -5.61 -14.44 21.53
CA ASN A 49 -5.72 -13.23 20.74
C ASN A 49 -7.18 -12.94 20.36
N LYS A 50 -7.92 -13.94 19.89
CA LYS A 50 -9.37 -13.86 19.62
C LYS A 50 -10.15 -13.37 20.84
N LYS A 51 -9.86 -13.92 22.04
CA LYS A 51 -10.51 -13.50 23.30
C LYS A 51 -10.24 -12.03 23.60
N SER A 52 -8.98 -11.58 23.46
CA SER A 52 -8.59 -10.18 23.67
C SER A 52 -9.38 -9.22 22.78
N VAL A 53 -9.53 -9.55 21.49
CA VAL A 53 -10.33 -8.78 20.54
C VAL A 53 -11.80 -8.77 20.92
N THR A 54 -12.35 -9.92 21.29
CA THR A 54 -13.76 -10.04 21.70
C THR A 54 -14.08 -9.18 22.94
N GLU A 55 -13.16 -9.07 23.91
CA GLU A 55 -13.35 -8.17 25.06
C GLU A 55 -13.33 -6.69 24.65
N ARG A 56 -12.46 -6.29 23.73
CA ARG A 56 -12.43 -4.90 23.20
C ARG A 56 -13.74 -4.53 22.50
N LEU A 57 -14.31 -5.47 21.73
CA LEU A 57 -15.56 -5.27 20.99
C LEU A 57 -16.77 -5.01 21.89
N LYS A 58 -16.83 -5.62 23.09
CA LYS A 58 -17.95 -5.43 24.03
C LYS A 58 -18.15 -3.97 24.47
N THR A 59 -17.10 -3.16 24.39
CA THR A 59 -17.11 -1.76 24.82
C THR A 59 -17.01 -0.75 23.68
N SER A 60 -16.87 -1.21 22.43
CA SER A 60 -16.74 -0.34 21.26
C SER A 60 -18.10 0.09 20.69
N ASN A 61 -18.14 1.25 20.04
CA ASN A 61 -19.20 1.55 19.06
C ASN A 61 -18.89 0.92 17.69
N PRO A 62 -19.82 0.92 16.72
CA PRO A 62 -19.60 0.30 15.42
C PRO A 62 -18.38 0.81 14.65
N GLU A 63 -18.16 2.12 14.61
CA GLU A 63 -17.03 2.71 13.90
C GLU A 63 -15.69 2.37 14.57
N GLU A 64 -15.67 2.21 15.90
CA GLU A 64 -14.51 1.67 16.64
C GLU A 64 -14.33 0.18 16.37
N ALA A 65 -15.41 -0.59 16.24
CA ALA A 65 -15.36 -2.02 15.93
C ALA A 65 -14.76 -2.29 14.54
N ASP A 66 -15.07 -1.44 13.54
CA ASP A 66 -14.48 -1.51 12.20
C ASP A 66 -12.95 -1.33 12.26
N LYS A 67 -12.48 -0.38 13.06
CA LYS A 67 -11.03 -0.18 13.30
C LYS A 67 -10.40 -1.38 14.00
N ILE A 68 -11.08 -1.93 15.01
CA ILE A 68 -10.63 -3.14 15.69
C ILE A 68 -10.52 -4.30 14.69
N TYR A 69 -11.47 -4.45 13.77
CA TYR A 69 -11.41 -5.45 12.71
C TYR A 69 -10.19 -5.24 11.80
N ASN A 70 -9.97 -4.02 11.28
CA ASN A 70 -8.86 -3.73 10.39
C ASN A 70 -7.49 -3.96 11.06
N ASP A 71 -7.35 -3.57 12.33
CA ASP A 71 -6.15 -3.83 13.13
C ASP A 71 -5.97 -5.34 13.37
N TYR A 72 -7.06 -6.03 13.69
CA TYR A 72 -7.02 -7.45 14.00
C TYR A 72 -6.68 -8.29 12.77
N LEU A 73 -7.15 -7.92 11.59
CA LEU A 73 -6.83 -8.61 10.34
C LEU A 73 -5.30 -8.68 10.13
N LYS A 74 -4.57 -7.57 10.36
CA LYS A 74 -3.10 -7.51 10.24
C LYS A 74 -2.41 -8.41 11.28
N ILE A 75 -2.90 -8.40 12.52
CA ILE A 75 -2.35 -9.22 13.59
C ILE A 75 -2.63 -10.71 13.33
N SER A 76 -3.84 -11.05 12.89
CA SER A 76 -4.23 -12.42 12.57
C SER A 76 -3.37 -12.99 11.45
N GLN A 77 -3.09 -12.20 10.40
CA GLN A 77 -2.18 -12.59 9.33
C GLN A 77 -0.78 -12.97 9.85
N LEU A 78 -0.20 -12.19 10.77
CA LEU A 78 1.10 -12.52 11.38
C LEU A 78 1.04 -13.81 12.21
N ILE A 79 -0.04 -14.02 12.96
CA ILE A 79 -0.24 -15.24 13.74
C ILE A 79 -0.39 -16.44 12.79
N MET A 80 -1.14 -16.28 11.69
CA MET A 80 -1.32 -17.34 10.72
C MET A 80 -0.04 -17.70 9.97
N THR A 81 0.80 -16.72 9.65
CA THR A 81 2.15 -16.98 9.12
C THR A 81 2.96 -17.82 10.10
N ASN A 82 3.00 -17.45 11.39
CA ASN A 82 3.71 -18.22 12.41
C ASN A 82 3.17 -19.65 12.55
N ILE A 83 1.84 -19.84 12.51
CA ILE A 83 1.23 -21.17 12.52
C ILE A 83 1.70 -21.98 11.31
N ASN A 84 1.64 -21.42 10.11
CA ASN A 84 2.03 -22.15 8.90
C ASN A 84 3.54 -22.44 8.83
N GLU A 85 4.39 -21.53 9.33
CA GLU A 85 5.84 -21.74 9.41
C GLU A 85 6.21 -22.87 10.37
N ASP A 86 5.63 -22.87 11.58
CA ASP A 86 5.85 -23.91 12.59
C ASP A 86 5.40 -25.29 12.09
N HIS A 87 4.36 -25.34 11.26
CA HIS A 87 3.82 -26.58 10.68
C HIS A 87 4.31 -26.84 9.26
N SER A 88 5.31 -26.11 8.76
CA SER A 88 5.73 -26.19 7.35
C SER A 88 6.25 -27.57 6.95
N GLU A 89 6.96 -28.28 7.84
CA GLU A 89 7.46 -29.64 7.56
C GLU A 89 6.30 -30.64 7.39
N LEU A 90 5.26 -30.52 8.22
CA LEU A 90 4.03 -31.31 8.12
C LEU A 90 3.30 -30.99 6.80
N LEU A 91 3.01 -29.71 6.55
CA LEU A 91 2.20 -29.27 5.41
C LEU A 91 2.86 -29.61 4.07
N ASN A 92 4.17 -29.40 3.94
CA ASN A 92 4.93 -29.72 2.72
C ASN A 92 5.01 -31.23 2.41
N ASN A 93 4.79 -32.09 3.42
CA ASN A 93 4.89 -33.54 3.28
C ASN A 93 3.56 -34.28 3.42
N ILE A 94 2.44 -33.54 3.54
CA ILE A 94 1.13 -34.11 3.85
C ILE A 94 0.62 -35.11 2.77
N TYR A 95 1.05 -34.93 1.52
CA TYR A 95 0.74 -35.83 0.40
C TYR A 95 1.86 -36.83 0.06
N ASN A 96 3.02 -36.75 0.72
CA ASN A 96 4.17 -37.62 0.43
C ASN A 96 4.01 -38.98 1.10
N LYS A 97 3.64 -40.02 0.33
CA LYS A 97 3.39 -41.39 0.83
C LYS A 97 4.55 -42.04 1.58
N ASP A 98 5.78 -41.59 1.34
CA ASP A 98 6.98 -42.12 1.98
C ASP A 98 7.36 -41.33 3.25
N SER A 99 6.64 -40.25 3.57
CA SER A 99 6.84 -39.43 4.76
C SER A 99 6.00 -39.91 5.95
N GLU A 100 6.48 -39.69 7.17
CA GLU A 100 5.68 -39.94 8.37
C GLU A 100 4.51 -38.95 8.54
N TYR A 101 4.56 -37.83 7.82
CA TYR A 101 3.55 -36.78 7.74
C TYR A 101 2.47 -37.06 6.68
N TYR A 102 2.53 -38.19 5.97
CA TYR A 102 1.51 -38.55 4.99
C TYR A 102 0.12 -38.66 5.62
N PHE A 103 -0.87 -37.96 5.07
CA PHE A 103 -2.26 -38.03 5.49
C PHE A 103 -3.12 -38.82 4.49
N THR A 104 -3.94 -39.70 5.05
CA THR A 104 -5.09 -40.31 4.37
C THR A 104 -6.33 -39.42 4.52
N GLU A 105 -7.39 -39.69 3.77
CA GLU A 105 -8.67 -38.95 3.91
C GLU A 105 -9.21 -38.95 5.36
N ASN A 106 -9.00 -40.04 6.11
CA ASN A 106 -9.39 -40.10 7.53
C ASN A 106 -8.47 -39.28 8.43
N ASP A 107 -7.18 -39.16 8.09
CA ASP A 107 -6.24 -38.31 8.83
C ASP A 107 -6.59 -36.83 8.64
N PHE A 108 -6.94 -36.41 7.41
CA PHE A 108 -7.47 -35.06 7.14
C PHE A 108 -8.73 -34.76 7.96
N LYS A 109 -9.70 -35.69 8.00
CA LYS A 109 -10.90 -35.54 8.84
C LYS A 109 -10.55 -35.39 10.32
N THR A 110 -9.60 -36.17 10.80
CA THR A 110 -9.14 -36.13 12.20
C THR A 110 -8.44 -34.81 12.53
N ALA A 111 -7.52 -34.36 11.66
CA ALA A 111 -6.81 -33.11 11.81
C ALA A 111 -7.77 -31.91 11.78
N ASN A 112 -8.68 -31.85 10.80
CA ASN A 112 -9.66 -30.77 10.73
C ASN A 112 -10.67 -30.82 11.89
N GLN A 113 -11.07 -32.00 12.39
CA GLN A 113 -11.85 -32.09 13.63
C GLN A 113 -11.11 -31.52 14.85
N PHE A 114 -9.79 -31.71 14.93
CA PHE A 114 -8.97 -31.14 15.98
C PHE A 114 -8.81 -29.62 15.82
N LEU A 115 -8.42 -29.13 14.65
CA LEU A 115 -8.20 -27.72 14.35
C LEU A 115 -9.50 -26.89 14.42
N ASN A 116 -10.66 -27.48 14.12
CA ASN A 116 -11.95 -26.80 14.26
C ASN A 116 -12.24 -26.35 15.70
N ASN A 117 -11.63 -26.96 16.72
CA ASN A 117 -11.73 -26.48 18.10
C ASN A 117 -11.04 -25.12 18.33
N TYR A 118 -10.19 -24.72 17.38
CA TYR A 118 -9.46 -23.46 17.33
C TYR A 118 -10.02 -22.52 16.25
N ASP A 119 -11.13 -22.87 15.59
CA ASP A 119 -11.66 -22.19 14.41
C ASP A 119 -10.66 -22.13 13.23
N LEU A 120 -9.88 -23.20 13.07
CA LEU A 120 -8.91 -23.37 11.98
C LEU A 120 -9.22 -24.64 11.19
N GLU A 121 -8.75 -24.70 9.95
CA GLU A 121 -8.78 -25.90 9.11
C GLU A 121 -7.55 -26.01 8.20
N ILE A 122 -7.22 -27.23 7.78
CA ILE A 122 -6.28 -27.47 6.68
C ILE A 122 -7.03 -27.24 5.37
N PHE A 123 -6.48 -26.37 4.53
CA PHE A 123 -7.02 -25.97 3.24
C PHE A 123 -6.01 -26.23 2.12
N ASP A 124 -6.47 -26.84 1.03
CA ASP A 124 -5.70 -27.06 -0.20
C ASP A 124 -5.83 -25.83 -1.12
N LEU A 125 -4.78 -25.03 -1.21
CA LEU A 125 -4.75 -23.83 -2.07
C LEU A 125 -4.46 -24.18 -3.53
N ALA A 126 -3.59 -25.16 -3.76
CA ALA A 126 -3.19 -25.67 -5.06
C ALA A 126 -2.77 -27.14 -4.94
N GLU A 127 -2.48 -27.82 -6.06
CA GLU A 127 -2.11 -29.26 -6.08
C GLU A 127 -0.97 -29.63 -5.11
N THR A 128 -0.08 -28.69 -4.80
CA THR A 128 1.07 -28.90 -3.90
C THR A 128 1.16 -27.90 -2.75
N GLU A 129 0.19 -27.00 -2.59
CA GLU A 129 0.20 -25.96 -1.56
C GLU A 129 -0.94 -26.17 -0.58
N VAL A 130 -0.59 -26.53 0.66
CA VAL A 130 -1.52 -26.78 1.75
C VAL A 130 -1.20 -25.82 2.89
N LYS A 131 -2.23 -25.19 3.46
CA LYS A 131 -2.09 -24.27 4.60
C LYS A 131 -3.08 -24.56 5.69
N ILE A 132 -2.74 -24.18 6.91
CA ILE A 132 -3.71 -24.02 8.00
C ILE A 132 -4.26 -22.60 7.88
N MET A 133 -5.58 -22.46 7.82
CA MET A 133 -6.29 -21.19 7.65
C MET A 133 -7.42 -21.06 8.67
N GLU A 134 -7.88 -19.84 8.91
CA GLU A 134 -9.12 -19.61 9.63
C GLU A 134 -10.32 -20.20 8.87
N VAL A 135 -11.28 -20.79 9.60
CA VAL A 135 -12.53 -21.28 8.98
C VAL A 135 -13.27 -20.12 8.29
N PRO A 136 -14.04 -20.36 7.20
CA PRO A 136 -14.61 -19.31 6.37
C PRO A 136 -15.37 -18.21 7.12
N ASN A 137 -16.11 -18.58 8.17
CA ASN A 137 -16.96 -17.68 8.96
C ASN A 137 -16.28 -17.06 10.19
N TYR A 138 -14.96 -17.21 10.34
CA TYR A 138 -14.20 -16.77 11.51
C TYR A 138 -14.44 -15.30 11.87
N TYR A 139 -14.11 -14.39 10.95
CA TYR A 139 -14.28 -12.95 11.16
C TYR A 139 -15.75 -12.56 11.28
N TYR A 140 -16.63 -13.13 10.45
CA TYR A 140 -18.07 -12.85 10.55
C TYR A 140 -18.62 -13.17 11.95
N ASN A 141 -18.26 -14.32 12.52
CA ASN A 141 -18.76 -14.71 13.85
C ASN A 141 -18.23 -13.83 14.99
N ILE A 142 -17.04 -13.24 14.85
CA ILE A 142 -16.47 -12.34 15.86
C ILE A 142 -17.12 -10.97 15.79
N PHE A 143 -17.33 -10.44 14.58
CA PHE A 143 -17.58 -9.02 14.36
C PHE A 143 -19.01 -8.64 14.00
N LYS A 144 -19.83 -9.55 13.44
CA LYS A 144 -21.15 -9.23 12.83
C LYS A 144 -22.12 -8.44 13.71
N ASP A 145 -22.05 -8.59 15.03
CA ASP A 145 -22.97 -7.94 15.97
C ASP A 145 -22.44 -6.59 16.49
N TYR A 146 -21.21 -6.21 16.10
CA TYR A 146 -20.50 -5.04 16.60
C TYR A 146 -20.20 -4.00 15.52
N VAL A 147 -19.87 -4.42 14.30
CA VAL A 147 -19.43 -3.54 13.20
C VAL A 147 -20.58 -2.78 12.53
N THR A 148 -20.23 -1.82 11.68
CA THR A 148 -21.19 -1.10 10.83
C THR A 148 -21.86 -2.03 9.81
N ASP A 149 -22.97 -1.57 9.21
CA ASP A 149 -23.78 -2.40 8.30
C ASP A 149 -23.02 -2.82 7.03
N ASP A 150 -22.15 -1.96 6.50
CA ASP A 150 -21.28 -2.26 5.37
C ASP A 150 -20.20 -3.27 5.73
N TYR A 151 -19.53 -3.14 6.87
CA TYR A 151 -18.58 -4.17 7.34
C TYR A 151 -19.28 -5.50 7.60
N ARG A 152 -20.47 -5.50 8.19
CA ARG A 152 -21.26 -6.72 8.44
C ARG A 152 -21.61 -7.43 7.15
N GLU A 153 -22.07 -6.69 6.14
CA GLU A 153 -22.43 -7.26 4.83
C GLU A 153 -21.19 -7.72 4.04
N TYR A 154 -20.08 -6.98 4.10
CA TYR A 154 -18.79 -7.41 3.53
C TYR A 154 -18.32 -8.73 4.14
N LEU A 155 -18.35 -8.86 5.47
CA LEU A 155 -18.00 -10.09 6.17
C LEU A 155 -18.97 -11.22 5.80
N GLU A 156 -20.25 -10.92 5.57
CA GLU A 156 -21.21 -11.90 5.12
C GLU A 156 -20.91 -12.42 3.71
N ILE A 157 -20.59 -11.52 2.78
CA ILE A 157 -20.25 -11.87 1.39
C ILE A 157 -18.97 -12.70 1.36
N THR A 158 -17.91 -12.22 2.01
CA THR A 158 -16.61 -12.90 2.02
C THR A 158 -16.66 -14.28 2.66
N TYR A 159 -17.40 -14.47 3.75
CA TYR A 159 -17.53 -15.81 4.35
C TYR A 159 -18.22 -16.79 3.38
N LYS A 160 -19.32 -16.38 2.73
CA LYS A 160 -20.04 -17.24 1.77
C LYS A 160 -19.18 -17.61 0.57
N GLU A 161 -18.35 -16.67 0.10
CA GLU A 161 -17.42 -16.93 -0.99
C GLU A 161 -16.30 -17.89 -0.59
N ASN A 162 -15.85 -17.83 0.67
CA ASN A 162 -14.82 -18.71 1.22
C ASN A 162 -15.35 -20.13 1.51
N GLU A 163 -16.63 -20.29 1.88
CA GLU A 163 -17.25 -21.63 2.03
C GLU A 163 -17.34 -22.40 0.71
N GLU A 164 -17.38 -21.70 -0.41
CA GLU A 164 -17.43 -22.28 -1.75
C GLU A 164 -16.39 -21.62 -2.65
N PRO A 165 -15.11 -22.01 -2.58
CA PRO A 165 -14.07 -21.45 -3.43
C PRO A 165 -14.44 -21.55 -4.92
N TYR A 166 -14.23 -20.48 -5.68
CA TYR A 166 -14.64 -20.42 -7.09
C TYR A 166 -13.51 -20.77 -8.07
N PHE A 167 -12.26 -20.87 -7.61
CA PHE A 167 -11.09 -20.98 -8.47
C PHE A 167 -9.97 -21.79 -7.80
N THR A 168 -9.40 -22.75 -8.52
CA THR A 168 -8.16 -23.44 -8.17
C THR A 168 -7.40 -23.80 -9.45
N ASP A 169 -6.07 -23.64 -9.47
CA ASP A 169 -5.20 -24.08 -10.57
C ASP A 169 -5.72 -23.71 -11.98
N GLY A 170 -5.96 -22.41 -12.20
CA GLY A 170 -6.42 -21.91 -13.50
C GLY A 170 -7.86 -22.28 -13.87
N SER A 171 -8.59 -22.99 -13.01
CA SER A 171 -9.88 -23.60 -13.32
C SER A 171 -11.00 -22.97 -12.48
N ILE A 172 -12.08 -22.58 -13.14
CA ILE A 172 -13.30 -22.09 -12.48
C ILE A 172 -14.06 -23.30 -11.93
N LEU A 173 -14.25 -23.34 -10.61
CA LEU A 173 -14.87 -24.45 -9.87
C LEU A 173 -16.38 -24.36 -9.75
N VAL A 174 -16.95 -23.19 -10.04
CA VAL A 174 -18.39 -22.93 -9.95
C VAL A 174 -18.98 -22.66 -11.34
N SER A 175 -20.29 -22.81 -11.48
CA SER A 175 -21.00 -22.46 -12.71
C SER A 175 -20.85 -20.97 -13.05
N TYR A 176 -20.90 -20.64 -14.33
CA TYR A 176 -20.85 -19.25 -14.82
C TYR A 176 -21.93 -18.34 -14.20
N ASP A 177 -23.14 -18.86 -13.99
CA ASP A 177 -24.23 -18.15 -13.30
C ASP A 177 -23.83 -17.73 -11.87
N LYS A 178 -23.04 -18.55 -11.16
CA LYS A 178 -22.54 -18.20 -9.82
C LYS A 178 -21.49 -17.10 -9.87
N ILE A 179 -20.65 -17.07 -10.91
CA ILE A 179 -19.71 -15.96 -11.11
C ILE A 179 -20.48 -14.66 -11.36
N ALA A 180 -21.54 -14.71 -12.18
CA ALA A 180 -22.44 -13.56 -12.38
C ALA A 180 -23.11 -13.11 -11.07
N ASP A 181 -23.58 -14.05 -10.25
CA ASP A 181 -24.21 -13.73 -8.95
C ASP A 181 -23.21 -13.08 -7.98
N ARG A 182 -21.96 -13.55 -7.93
CA ARG A 182 -20.90 -12.93 -7.11
C ARG A 182 -20.53 -11.54 -7.60
N LEU A 183 -20.34 -11.39 -8.91
CA LEU A 183 -20.15 -10.08 -9.55
C LEU A 183 -21.25 -9.09 -9.14
N LEU A 184 -22.52 -9.49 -9.30
CA LEU A 184 -23.66 -8.64 -8.97
C LEU A 184 -23.78 -8.37 -7.47
N THR A 185 -23.35 -9.30 -6.62
CA THR A 185 -23.27 -9.10 -5.18
C THR A 185 -22.34 -7.95 -4.83
N TRP A 186 -21.14 -7.92 -5.43
CA TRP A 186 -20.18 -6.82 -5.24
C TRP A 186 -20.63 -5.51 -5.90
N GLU A 187 -21.25 -5.54 -7.08
CA GLU A 187 -21.86 -4.33 -7.67
C GLU A 187 -22.94 -3.72 -6.78
N ASN A 188 -23.79 -4.56 -6.18
CA ASN A 188 -24.84 -4.10 -5.27
C ASN A 188 -24.27 -3.58 -3.96
N PHE A 189 -23.21 -4.20 -3.42
CA PHE A 189 -22.50 -3.69 -2.26
C PHE A 189 -21.97 -2.27 -2.51
N LEU A 190 -21.27 -2.06 -3.62
CA LEU A 190 -20.70 -0.76 -4.00
C LEU A 190 -21.79 0.29 -4.26
N LYS A 191 -22.94 -0.11 -4.82
CA LYS A 191 -24.09 0.77 -5.02
C LYS A 191 -24.75 1.16 -3.70
N LYS A 192 -24.82 0.23 -2.74
CA LYS A 192 -25.45 0.43 -1.43
C LYS A 192 -24.55 1.24 -0.49
N TYR A 193 -23.24 1.01 -0.54
CA TYR A 193 -22.24 1.64 0.32
C TYR A 193 -21.12 2.34 -0.47
N PRO A 194 -21.45 3.38 -1.27
CA PRO A 194 -20.49 4.04 -2.17
C PRO A 194 -19.39 4.86 -1.47
N ASN A 195 -19.48 5.00 -0.14
CA ASN A 195 -18.55 5.72 0.72
C ASN A 195 -18.03 4.83 1.88
N SER A 196 -18.17 3.51 1.77
CA SER A 196 -17.57 2.58 2.73
C SER A 196 -16.05 2.61 2.62
N ASP A 197 -15.35 2.46 3.74
CA ASP A 197 -13.90 2.25 3.77
C ASP A 197 -13.49 0.94 3.06
N LEU A 198 -14.44 0.03 2.83
CA LEU A 198 -14.25 -1.23 2.10
C LEU A 198 -14.52 -1.11 0.59
N ALA A 199 -14.89 0.07 0.10
CA ALA A 199 -15.29 0.26 -1.29
C ALA A 199 -14.18 -0.11 -2.28
N GLU A 200 -12.91 0.15 -1.94
CA GLU A 200 -11.77 -0.21 -2.78
C GLU A 200 -11.62 -1.74 -2.90
N ILE A 201 -11.60 -2.43 -1.77
CA ILE A 201 -11.50 -3.91 -1.70
C ILE A 201 -12.69 -4.55 -2.43
N ALA A 202 -13.90 -4.06 -2.19
CA ALA A 202 -15.11 -4.53 -2.84
C ALA A 202 -15.05 -4.33 -4.36
N ASN A 203 -14.46 -3.23 -4.82
CA ASN A 203 -14.30 -2.93 -6.23
C ASN A 203 -13.22 -3.79 -6.89
N GLU A 204 -12.11 -4.08 -6.20
CA GLU A 204 -11.13 -5.06 -6.64
C GLU A 204 -11.77 -6.44 -6.84
N LYS A 205 -12.52 -6.92 -5.84
CA LYS A 205 -13.27 -8.20 -5.93
C LYS A 205 -14.27 -8.18 -7.10
N CYS A 206 -15.03 -7.10 -7.24
CA CYS A 206 -15.95 -6.92 -8.35
C CYS A 206 -15.23 -7.01 -9.71
N ASN A 207 -14.07 -6.36 -9.85
CA ASN A 207 -13.29 -6.34 -11.09
C ASN A 207 -12.64 -7.69 -11.42
N ILE A 208 -12.21 -8.44 -10.40
CA ILE A 208 -11.76 -9.84 -10.57
C ILE A 208 -12.89 -10.66 -11.18
N TYR A 209 -14.10 -10.60 -10.59
CA TYR A 209 -15.25 -11.32 -11.14
C TYR A 209 -15.66 -10.82 -12.53
N ARG A 210 -15.53 -9.51 -12.84
CA ARG A 210 -15.76 -8.99 -14.22
C ARG A 210 -14.81 -9.63 -15.23
N ARG A 211 -13.52 -9.70 -14.92
CA ARG A 211 -12.51 -10.29 -15.81
C ARG A 211 -12.81 -11.77 -16.05
N ILE A 212 -13.02 -12.53 -14.98
CA ILE A 212 -13.34 -13.96 -15.08
C ILE A 212 -14.64 -14.17 -15.84
N TYR A 213 -15.66 -13.37 -15.56
CA TYR A 213 -16.97 -13.47 -16.21
C TYR A 213 -16.94 -13.07 -17.70
N ILE A 214 -16.02 -12.21 -18.14
CA ILE A 214 -16.00 -11.77 -19.55
C ILE A 214 -14.96 -12.55 -20.36
N LEU A 215 -13.78 -12.80 -19.80
CA LEU A 215 -12.65 -13.43 -20.49
C LEU A 215 -12.57 -14.95 -20.25
N GLY A 216 -13.17 -15.44 -19.16
CA GLY A 216 -13.02 -16.82 -18.72
C GLY A 216 -11.73 -17.02 -17.94
N SER A 217 -11.22 -18.25 -17.92
CA SER A 217 -9.89 -18.58 -17.42
C SER A 217 -9.01 -19.16 -18.53
N ASP A 218 -7.71 -19.32 -18.27
CA ASP A 218 -6.77 -19.87 -19.26
C ASP A 218 -7.22 -21.26 -19.79
N ASN A 219 -7.79 -22.08 -18.91
CA ASN A 219 -8.28 -23.42 -19.24
C ASN A 219 -9.69 -23.43 -19.83
N ALA A 220 -10.44 -22.33 -19.70
CA ALA A 220 -11.82 -22.19 -20.15
C ALA A 220 -12.09 -20.75 -20.63
N PRO A 221 -11.43 -20.30 -21.72
CA PRO A 221 -11.61 -18.96 -22.23
C PRO A 221 -13.00 -18.80 -22.83
N THR A 222 -13.52 -17.57 -22.80
CA THR A 222 -14.84 -17.27 -23.38
C THR A 222 -14.83 -17.15 -24.90
N ARG A 223 -13.64 -17.08 -25.51
CA ARG A 223 -13.41 -17.16 -26.95
C ARG A 223 -12.53 -18.36 -27.31
N GLU A 224 -12.75 -18.92 -28.48
CA GLU A 224 -12.03 -20.07 -29.01
C GLU A 224 -11.53 -19.81 -30.44
N GLY A 225 -10.63 -20.68 -30.92
CA GLY A 225 -10.00 -20.54 -32.23
C GLY A 225 -8.97 -19.41 -32.26
N GLY A 226 -8.66 -18.88 -33.44
CA GLY A 226 -7.98 -17.59 -33.58
C GLY A 226 -6.49 -17.50 -33.22
N TRP A 227 -5.91 -18.45 -32.47
CA TRP A 227 -4.53 -18.38 -31.98
C TRP A 227 -3.45 -18.30 -33.08
N GLU A 228 -3.72 -18.87 -34.26
CA GLU A 228 -2.84 -18.79 -35.44
C GLU A 228 -3.23 -17.65 -36.40
N ASN A 229 -4.49 -17.20 -36.34
CA ASN A 229 -5.03 -16.09 -37.13
C ASN A 229 -6.22 -15.46 -36.40
N ASN A 230 -5.99 -14.27 -35.86
CA ASN A 230 -6.94 -13.53 -35.02
C ASN A 230 -8.36 -13.38 -35.63
N GLU A 231 -8.50 -13.35 -36.95
CA GLU A 231 -9.81 -13.25 -37.60
C GLU A 231 -10.72 -14.47 -37.35
N LEU A 232 -10.13 -15.60 -36.97
CA LEU A 232 -10.80 -16.87 -36.70
C LEU A 232 -11.25 -17.04 -35.25
N PHE A 233 -10.98 -16.08 -34.37
CA PHE A 233 -11.59 -16.11 -33.04
C PHE A 233 -13.12 -16.10 -33.17
N TYR A 234 -13.79 -16.88 -32.33
CA TYR A 234 -15.25 -16.89 -32.16
C TYR A 234 -15.61 -17.06 -30.68
N ILE A 235 -16.79 -16.59 -30.30
CA ILE A 235 -17.36 -16.82 -28.97
C ILE A 235 -18.31 -18.02 -29.10
N PRO A 236 -18.12 -19.11 -28.32
CA PRO A 236 -19.03 -20.24 -28.29
C PRO A 236 -20.48 -19.82 -28.02
N GLU A 237 -21.45 -20.51 -28.64
CA GLU A 237 -22.86 -20.12 -28.60
C GLU A 237 -23.42 -20.02 -27.18
N ASN A 238 -22.97 -20.89 -26.27
CA ASN A 238 -23.39 -20.86 -24.87
C ASN A 238 -22.92 -19.60 -24.13
N ASN A 239 -21.68 -19.17 -24.35
CA ASN A 239 -21.13 -17.94 -23.75
C ASN A 239 -21.84 -16.71 -24.31
N LEU A 240 -22.10 -16.69 -25.63
CA LEU A 240 -22.82 -15.60 -26.27
C LEU A 240 -24.27 -15.50 -25.75
N LYS A 241 -24.96 -16.63 -25.56
CA LYS A 241 -26.30 -16.66 -24.94
C LYS A 241 -26.27 -16.10 -23.52
N GLU A 242 -25.25 -16.44 -22.75
CA GLU A 242 -25.11 -15.97 -21.38
C GLU A 242 -24.84 -14.46 -21.31
N PHE A 243 -23.97 -13.93 -22.17
CA PHE A 243 -23.76 -12.48 -22.30
C PHE A 243 -25.04 -11.74 -22.67
N ASN A 244 -25.80 -12.25 -23.64
CA ASN A 244 -27.08 -11.65 -24.01
C ASN A 244 -28.10 -11.70 -22.86
N ARG A 245 -28.19 -12.82 -22.14
CA ARG A 245 -29.04 -12.96 -20.95
C ARG A 245 -28.68 -11.92 -19.89
N PHE A 246 -27.39 -11.74 -19.60
CA PHE A 246 -26.93 -10.77 -18.61
C PHE A 246 -27.27 -9.33 -19.02
N ILE A 247 -27.03 -8.98 -20.29
CA ILE A 247 -27.37 -7.66 -20.85
C ILE A 247 -28.88 -7.38 -20.74
N GLU A 248 -29.73 -8.37 -21.04
CA GLU A 248 -31.18 -8.22 -20.98
C GLU A 248 -31.71 -8.14 -19.55
N LYS A 249 -31.16 -8.96 -18.64
CA LYS A 249 -31.64 -9.08 -17.26
C LYS A 249 -31.14 -7.95 -16.36
N TYR A 250 -29.93 -7.44 -16.60
CA TYR A 250 -29.28 -6.42 -15.77
C TYR A 250 -28.82 -5.22 -16.62
N PRO A 251 -29.73 -4.53 -17.33
CA PRO A 251 -29.35 -3.48 -18.28
C PRO A 251 -28.65 -2.28 -17.61
N ASP A 252 -28.87 -2.08 -16.31
CA ASP A 252 -28.25 -1.01 -15.51
C ASP A 252 -26.90 -1.41 -14.88
N SER A 253 -26.43 -2.66 -15.07
CA SER A 253 -25.12 -3.08 -14.56
C SER A 253 -24.00 -2.40 -15.36
N PRO A 254 -23.00 -1.78 -14.69
CA PRO A 254 -21.82 -1.25 -15.37
C PRO A 254 -21.08 -2.30 -16.22
N THR A 255 -21.15 -3.58 -15.81
CA THR A 255 -20.56 -4.69 -16.56
C THR A 255 -21.16 -4.87 -17.96
N VAL A 256 -22.38 -4.39 -18.22
CA VAL A 256 -22.99 -4.44 -19.57
C VAL A 256 -22.13 -3.71 -20.62
N GLU A 257 -21.53 -2.58 -20.27
CA GLU A 257 -20.68 -1.84 -21.20
C GLU A 257 -19.41 -2.64 -21.53
N LEU A 258 -18.81 -3.27 -20.52
CA LEU A 258 -17.63 -4.12 -20.67
C LEU A 258 -17.92 -5.35 -21.54
N ILE A 259 -19.08 -5.99 -21.36
CA ILE A 259 -19.51 -7.12 -22.20
C ILE A 259 -19.66 -6.65 -23.65
N LYS A 260 -20.34 -5.52 -23.91
CA LYS A 260 -20.49 -4.99 -25.27
C LYS A 260 -19.14 -4.68 -25.91
N PHE A 261 -18.25 -4.03 -25.17
CA PHE A 261 -16.89 -3.76 -25.62
C PHE A 261 -16.16 -5.07 -26.00
N TYR A 262 -16.24 -6.10 -25.16
CA TYR A 262 -15.66 -7.40 -25.47
C TYR A 262 -16.28 -8.03 -26.72
N LEU A 263 -17.61 -8.05 -26.85
CA LEU A 263 -18.31 -8.59 -28.03
C LEU A 263 -17.96 -7.86 -29.34
N GLU A 264 -17.60 -6.57 -29.27
CA GLU A 264 -17.14 -5.80 -30.43
C GLU A 264 -15.67 -6.09 -30.78
N ASN A 265 -14.85 -6.49 -29.80
CA ASN A 265 -13.39 -6.54 -29.92
C ASN A 265 -12.78 -7.95 -29.73
N TYR A 266 -13.55 -9.00 -29.46
CA TYR A 266 -13.03 -10.34 -29.10
C TYR A 266 -12.08 -10.98 -30.13
N LYS A 267 -12.11 -10.51 -31.39
CA LYS A 267 -11.17 -10.93 -32.44
C LYS A 267 -9.80 -10.28 -32.35
N ASN A 268 -9.65 -9.21 -31.59
CA ASN A 268 -8.35 -8.60 -31.33
C ASN A 268 -7.52 -9.55 -30.43
N ILE A 269 -6.26 -9.78 -30.76
CA ILE A 269 -5.37 -10.62 -29.93
C ILE A 269 -5.18 -10.00 -28.55
N ASP A 270 -5.13 -8.66 -28.48
CA ASP A 270 -4.89 -7.89 -27.26
C ASP A 270 -6.18 -7.57 -26.47
N VAL A 271 -7.33 -8.19 -26.82
CA VAL A 271 -8.63 -7.86 -26.20
C VAL A 271 -8.62 -8.04 -24.67
N ASP A 272 -7.89 -9.03 -24.16
CA ASP A 272 -7.80 -9.33 -22.73
C ASP A 272 -7.10 -8.17 -21.98
N THR A 273 -6.01 -7.66 -22.57
CA THR A 273 -5.29 -6.46 -22.10
C THR A 273 -6.17 -5.22 -22.19
N LEU A 274 -6.80 -5.00 -23.35
CA LEU A 274 -7.65 -3.82 -23.58
C LEU A 274 -8.87 -3.78 -22.64
N LEU A 275 -9.49 -4.93 -22.38
CA LEU A 275 -10.60 -5.03 -21.44
C LEU A 275 -10.12 -4.78 -20.02
N SER A 276 -8.98 -5.36 -19.63
CA SER A 276 -8.40 -5.13 -18.30
C SER A 276 -8.07 -3.66 -18.09
N GLU A 277 -7.43 -3.00 -19.06
CA GLU A 277 -7.18 -1.57 -19.04
C GLU A 277 -8.47 -0.74 -18.96
N LYS A 278 -9.53 -1.14 -19.68
CA LYS A 278 -10.84 -0.49 -19.61
C LYS A 278 -11.45 -0.63 -18.20
N ILE A 279 -11.40 -1.83 -17.62
CA ILE A 279 -11.86 -2.09 -16.24
C ILE A 279 -11.08 -1.23 -15.24
N ASP A 280 -9.75 -1.23 -15.32
CA ASP A 280 -8.92 -0.47 -14.39
C ASP A 280 -9.14 1.04 -14.54
N LYS A 281 -9.28 1.52 -15.77
CA LYS A 281 -9.59 2.92 -16.07
C LYS A 281 -10.97 3.35 -15.57
N GLU A 282 -11.98 2.48 -15.65
CA GLU A 282 -13.36 2.81 -15.30
C GLU A 282 -13.65 2.66 -13.81
N PHE A 283 -12.99 1.71 -13.14
CA PHE A 283 -13.38 1.28 -11.81
C PHE A 283 -12.30 1.47 -10.74
N TYR A 284 -11.00 1.44 -11.05
CA TYR A 284 -9.95 1.40 -10.00
C TYR A 284 -9.38 2.78 -9.61
N LEU A 285 -9.63 3.82 -10.41
CA LEU A 285 -8.61 4.87 -10.60
C LEU A 285 -9.16 6.32 -10.69
N GLY A 286 -10.36 6.58 -10.14
CA GLY A 286 -11.03 7.88 -10.20
C GLY A 286 -11.88 8.04 -11.45
N GLY A 287 -13.12 8.51 -11.28
CA GLY A 287 -14.17 8.44 -12.32
C GLY A 287 -13.75 8.97 -13.70
N ILE A 288 -14.38 8.42 -14.75
CA ILE A 288 -14.11 8.64 -16.19
C ILE A 288 -13.79 10.11 -16.52
N GLU A 289 -14.54 11.06 -15.96
CA GLU A 289 -14.36 12.50 -16.19
C GLU A 289 -12.98 13.04 -15.76
N ASN A 290 -12.43 12.54 -14.65
CA ASN A 290 -11.12 12.98 -14.15
C ASN A 290 -9.97 12.35 -14.95
N ARG A 291 -10.14 11.11 -15.41
CA ARG A 291 -9.16 10.41 -16.27
C ARG A 291 -9.06 11.02 -17.66
N GLU A 292 -10.17 11.47 -18.25
CA GLU A 292 -10.14 12.23 -19.51
C GLU A 292 -9.32 13.53 -19.38
N LYS A 293 -9.31 14.13 -18.18
CA LYS A 293 -8.52 15.32 -17.86
C LYS A 293 -7.06 14.98 -17.49
N GLY A 294 -6.67 13.71 -17.51
CA GLY A 294 -5.32 13.24 -17.21
C GLY A 294 -5.04 12.98 -15.73
N ASN A 295 -6.06 12.94 -14.87
CA ASN A 295 -5.90 12.71 -13.44
C ASN A 295 -5.88 11.23 -13.08
N LEU A 296 -4.87 10.80 -12.32
CA LEU A 296 -4.64 9.44 -11.89
C LEU A 296 -4.90 9.19 -10.41
N LEU A 297 -5.21 10.24 -9.63
CA LEU A 297 -5.46 10.13 -8.19
C LEU A 297 -6.76 9.35 -7.91
N SER A 298 -6.80 8.63 -6.79
CA SER A 298 -8.00 7.90 -6.33
C SER A 298 -9.18 8.84 -6.08
N LYS A 299 -10.38 8.27 -5.94
CA LYS A 299 -11.59 9.05 -5.61
C LYS A 299 -11.44 9.77 -4.26
N GLU A 300 -10.83 9.12 -3.27
CA GLU A 300 -10.61 9.70 -1.95
C GLU A 300 -9.66 10.89 -2.02
N SER A 301 -8.51 10.73 -2.69
CA SER A 301 -7.58 11.84 -2.94
C SER A 301 -8.22 12.99 -3.71
N ASN A 302 -9.13 12.71 -4.65
CA ASN A 302 -9.88 13.75 -5.34
C ASN A 302 -10.84 14.51 -4.41
N ASN A 303 -11.46 13.86 -3.43
CA ASN A 303 -12.27 14.55 -2.42
C ASN A 303 -11.40 15.48 -1.56
N LEU A 304 -10.21 15.01 -1.18
CA LEU A 304 -9.22 15.81 -0.45
C LEU A 304 -8.70 16.99 -1.29
N LEU A 305 -8.56 16.85 -2.60
CA LEU A 305 -8.23 17.96 -3.50
C LEU A 305 -9.33 19.03 -3.55
N GLU A 306 -10.60 18.63 -3.53
CA GLU A 306 -11.71 19.59 -3.45
C GLU A 306 -11.75 20.30 -2.08
N GLU A 307 -11.44 19.59 -0.99
CA GLU A 307 -11.24 20.21 0.32
C GLU A 307 -10.08 21.22 0.30
N PHE A 308 -8.93 20.83 -0.25
CA PHE A 308 -7.76 21.70 -0.42
C PHE A 308 -8.12 23.00 -1.17
N LYS A 309 -8.87 22.87 -2.27
CA LYS A 309 -9.34 24.01 -3.06
C LYS A 309 -10.30 24.90 -2.28
N LYS A 310 -11.26 24.32 -1.55
CA LYS A 310 -12.19 25.06 -0.70
C LYS A 310 -11.47 25.83 0.41
N ASN A 311 -10.51 25.18 1.08
CA ASN A 311 -9.69 25.80 2.12
C ASN A 311 -8.93 27.02 1.58
N ARG A 312 -8.40 26.94 0.35
CA ARG A 312 -7.76 28.07 -0.35
C ARG A 312 -8.72 29.24 -0.52
N GLU A 313 -9.94 28.99 -0.97
CA GLU A 313 -10.97 30.02 -1.17
C GLU A 313 -11.35 30.71 0.15
N GLU A 314 -11.53 29.93 1.22
CA GLU A 314 -11.82 30.44 2.56
C GLU A 314 -10.68 31.31 3.10
N VAL A 315 -9.43 30.90 2.90
CA VAL A 315 -8.25 31.68 3.31
C VAL A 315 -8.15 32.99 2.56
N ILE A 316 -8.36 32.99 1.24
CA ILE A 316 -8.38 34.23 0.45
C ILE A 316 -9.47 35.19 0.95
N SER A 317 -10.61 34.66 1.39
CA SER A 317 -11.69 35.47 1.99
C SER A 317 -11.27 36.08 3.33
N LYS A 318 -10.69 35.27 4.24
CA LYS A 318 -10.21 35.72 5.55
C LYS A 318 -9.13 36.81 5.42
N LEU A 319 -8.21 36.67 4.46
CA LEU A 319 -7.11 37.61 4.23
C LEU A 319 -7.56 39.03 3.86
N LYS A 320 -8.72 39.18 3.21
CA LYS A 320 -9.23 40.51 2.81
C LYS A 320 -9.53 41.43 3.98
N ASN A 321 -9.82 40.87 5.15
CA ASN A 321 -10.22 41.60 6.35
C ASN A 321 -9.18 41.53 7.49
N SER A 322 -8.04 40.88 7.26
CA SER A 322 -7.01 40.69 8.28
C SER A 322 -5.97 41.82 8.27
N ASN A 323 -5.44 42.19 9.44
CA ASN A 323 -4.16 42.91 9.51
C ASN A 323 -2.96 41.98 9.23
N LYS A 324 -1.74 42.53 9.16
CA LYS A 324 -0.55 41.77 8.77
C LYS A 324 -0.22 40.65 9.76
N GLU A 325 -0.36 40.91 11.06
CA GLU A 325 -0.09 39.95 12.13
C GLU A 325 -1.12 38.81 12.15
N GLU A 326 -2.38 39.11 11.84
CA GLU A 326 -3.43 38.11 11.62
C GLU A 326 -3.17 37.28 10.36
N ALA A 327 -2.78 37.92 9.25
CA ALA A 327 -2.43 37.24 8.01
C ALA A 327 -1.27 36.24 8.21
N ASN A 328 -0.28 36.57 9.05
CA ASN A 328 0.80 35.65 9.41
C ASN A 328 0.27 34.39 10.11
N LYS A 329 -0.67 34.55 11.06
CA LYS A 329 -1.30 33.41 11.76
C LYS A 329 -2.13 32.55 10.82
N ILE A 330 -2.89 33.19 9.92
CA ILE A 330 -3.66 32.51 8.88
C ILE A 330 -2.73 31.66 7.99
N TYR A 331 -1.58 32.21 7.60
CA TYR A 331 -0.58 31.45 6.84
C TYR A 331 -0.11 30.20 7.60
N GLU A 332 0.28 30.33 8.87
CA GLU A 332 0.82 29.21 9.65
C GLU A 332 -0.20 28.08 9.84
N GLU A 333 -1.45 28.44 10.12
CA GLU A 333 -2.54 27.47 10.25
C GLU A 333 -2.85 26.81 8.90
N TYR A 334 -2.96 27.61 7.84
CA TYR A 334 -3.27 27.11 6.50
C TYR A 334 -2.17 26.20 5.96
N SER A 335 -0.89 26.56 6.13
CA SER A 335 0.22 25.71 5.67
C SER A 335 0.24 24.37 6.41
N LYS A 336 -0.09 24.36 7.71
CA LYS A 336 -0.18 23.11 8.48
C LYS A 336 -1.32 22.23 8.00
N ASN A 337 -2.50 22.80 7.77
CA ASN A 337 -3.65 22.05 7.27
C ASN A 337 -3.40 21.50 5.87
N ASN A 338 -2.78 22.29 4.99
CA ASN A 338 -2.39 21.84 3.66
C ASN A 338 -1.42 20.66 3.72
N ASN A 339 -0.37 20.75 4.54
CA ASN A 339 0.58 19.64 4.72
C ASN A 339 -0.13 18.35 5.12
N ASN A 340 -1.06 18.41 6.08
CA ASN A 340 -1.82 17.23 6.51
C ASN A 340 -2.68 16.64 5.38
N ILE A 341 -3.26 17.49 4.51
CA ILE A 341 -4.06 17.01 3.37
C ILE A 341 -3.16 16.35 2.33
N LEU A 342 -2.03 16.98 1.99
CA LEU A 342 -1.11 16.45 0.99
C LEU A 342 -0.43 15.17 1.47
N GLU A 343 -0.06 15.08 2.75
CA GLU A 343 0.47 13.86 3.37
C GLU A 343 -0.52 12.70 3.24
N LYS A 344 -1.80 12.92 3.58
CA LYS A 344 -2.86 11.91 3.40
C LYS A 344 -3.02 11.49 1.94
N ILE A 345 -3.01 12.42 0.99
CA ILE A 345 -3.11 12.08 -0.44
C ILE A 345 -1.91 11.22 -0.86
N ASN A 346 -0.70 11.60 -0.42
CA ASN A 346 0.51 10.82 -0.70
C ASN A 346 0.45 9.42 -0.09
N GLU A 347 -0.12 9.27 1.11
CA GLU A 347 -0.32 7.96 1.76
C GLU A 347 -1.38 7.10 1.05
N ILE A 348 -2.52 7.69 0.69
CA ILE A 348 -3.62 7.00 0.01
C ILE A 348 -3.19 6.49 -1.36
N ASP A 349 -2.49 7.33 -2.13
CA ASP A 349 -2.08 7.01 -3.49
C ASP A 349 -0.60 6.58 -3.58
N ASP A 350 0.02 6.10 -2.49
CA ASP A 350 1.44 5.73 -2.44
C ASP A 350 1.79 4.71 -3.53
N GLU A 351 0.96 3.68 -3.72
CA GLU A 351 1.19 2.67 -4.78
C GLU A 351 1.16 3.30 -6.18
N MET A 352 0.20 4.19 -6.44
CA MET A 352 0.12 4.92 -7.71
C MET A 352 1.34 5.83 -7.90
N LEU A 353 1.71 6.58 -6.85
CA LEU A 353 2.86 7.46 -6.85
C LEU A 353 4.18 6.71 -6.95
N SER A 354 4.27 5.44 -6.54
CA SER A 354 5.51 4.67 -6.64
C SER A 354 5.84 4.28 -8.10
N SER A 355 4.82 3.93 -8.89
CA SER A 355 5.02 3.15 -10.11
C SER A 355 4.25 3.64 -11.33
N ALA A 356 3.16 4.40 -11.17
CA ALA A 356 2.22 4.66 -12.27
C ALA A 356 2.81 5.49 -13.42
N PHE A 357 3.92 6.21 -13.21
CA PHE A 357 4.58 7.00 -14.25
C PHE A 357 5.78 6.28 -14.87
N TYR A 358 6.02 5.01 -14.55
CA TYR A 358 7.04 4.19 -15.18
C TYR A 358 6.42 3.10 -16.07
N LYS A 359 7.11 2.78 -17.16
CA LYS A 359 6.84 1.63 -18.01
C LYS A 359 8.16 0.97 -18.40
N ASP A 360 8.33 -0.31 -18.08
CA ASP A 360 9.57 -1.07 -18.30
C ASP A 360 10.81 -0.35 -17.71
N GLY A 361 10.65 0.26 -16.53
CA GLY A 361 11.68 1.05 -15.86
C GLY A 361 11.96 2.43 -16.47
N ASN A 362 11.23 2.85 -17.51
CA ASN A 362 11.40 4.15 -18.17
C ASN A 362 10.29 5.13 -17.77
N LEU A 363 10.65 6.39 -17.54
CA LEU A 363 9.72 7.45 -17.19
C LEU A 363 8.79 7.80 -18.37
N GLU A 364 7.48 7.62 -18.19
CA GLU A 364 6.45 8.07 -19.13
C GLU A 364 6.15 9.57 -18.95
N LYS A 365 7.07 10.43 -19.41
CA LYS A 365 6.98 11.89 -19.21
C LYS A 365 5.64 12.50 -19.65
N ASP A 366 5.08 12.06 -20.77
CA ASP A 366 3.78 12.57 -21.27
C ASP A 366 2.60 12.23 -20.33
N LYS A 367 2.71 11.15 -19.55
CA LYS A 367 1.72 10.76 -18.55
C LYS A 367 1.81 11.65 -17.32
N LEU A 368 3.03 11.88 -16.83
CA LEU A 368 3.29 12.81 -15.73
C LEU A 368 2.89 14.25 -16.09
N ASP A 369 3.21 14.71 -17.30
CA ASP A 369 2.86 16.06 -17.76
C ASP A 369 1.34 16.27 -17.82
N ARG A 370 0.56 15.25 -18.21
CA ARG A 370 -0.90 15.29 -18.19
C ARG A 370 -1.47 15.36 -16.76
N GLN A 371 -0.92 14.57 -15.85
CA GLN A 371 -1.27 14.63 -14.43
C GLN A 371 -1.00 16.02 -13.84
N ASN A 372 0.19 16.56 -14.10
CA ASN A 372 0.57 17.89 -13.60
C ASN A 372 -0.28 19.01 -14.20
N LYS A 373 -0.70 18.86 -15.45
CA LYS A 373 -1.65 19.79 -16.08
C LYS A 373 -3.02 19.78 -15.41
N PHE A 374 -3.50 18.64 -14.92
CA PHE A 374 -4.74 18.59 -14.12
C PHE A 374 -4.56 19.35 -12.79
N LEU A 375 -3.43 19.14 -12.13
CA LEU A 375 -3.09 19.74 -10.84
C LEU A 375 -2.84 21.26 -10.89
N ASP A 376 -2.60 21.83 -12.09
CA ASP A 376 -2.44 23.27 -12.31
C ASP A 376 -3.53 24.12 -11.64
N SER A 377 -4.78 23.68 -11.71
CA SER A 377 -5.93 24.41 -11.16
C SER A 377 -5.91 24.51 -9.62
N TYR A 378 -5.28 23.54 -8.97
CA TYR A 378 -5.07 23.49 -7.53
C TYR A 378 -3.81 24.24 -7.11
N GLY A 379 -2.87 24.44 -8.03
CA GLY A 379 -1.54 24.99 -7.72
C GLY A 379 -0.60 23.94 -7.14
N LEU A 380 -0.83 22.67 -7.47
CA LEU A 380 -0.06 21.51 -7.03
C LEU A 380 0.71 20.89 -8.20
N GLU A 381 1.69 20.05 -7.89
CA GLU A 381 2.43 19.24 -8.85
C GLU A 381 2.88 17.91 -8.22
N ILE A 382 2.96 16.88 -9.05
CA ILE A 382 3.66 15.63 -8.75
C ILE A 382 5.07 15.75 -9.28
N ILE A 383 6.00 15.44 -8.39
CA ILE A 383 7.43 15.62 -8.57
C ILE A 383 8.12 14.26 -8.33
N GLN A 384 9.16 13.95 -9.10
CA GLN A 384 9.86 12.66 -9.00
C GLN A 384 10.80 12.65 -7.79
N ILE A 385 10.71 11.66 -6.92
CA ILE A 385 11.58 11.52 -5.74
C ILE A 385 12.55 10.35 -5.91
N GLU A 386 13.42 10.07 -4.93
CA GLU A 386 14.37 8.94 -4.99
C GLU A 386 13.64 7.62 -5.26
N ASP A 387 12.55 7.38 -4.52
CA ASP A 387 11.70 6.21 -4.65
C ASP A 387 10.29 6.61 -5.12
N GLY A 388 10.13 6.87 -6.42
CA GLY A 388 8.83 7.13 -7.04
C GLY A 388 8.51 8.61 -7.20
N PHE A 389 7.33 9.03 -6.73
CA PHE A 389 6.81 10.38 -6.89
C PHE A 389 6.13 10.90 -5.63
N MET A 390 5.98 12.21 -5.52
CA MET A 390 5.29 12.87 -4.42
C MET A 390 4.44 14.02 -4.94
N LEU A 391 3.22 14.18 -4.41
CA LEU A 391 2.40 15.37 -4.59
C LEU A 391 2.85 16.48 -3.64
N THR A 392 3.13 17.65 -4.18
CA THR A 392 3.56 18.86 -3.44
C THR A 392 2.88 20.12 -3.99
N GLU A 393 2.97 21.23 -3.27
CA GLU A 393 2.59 22.54 -3.81
C GLU A 393 3.60 23.06 -4.83
N LYS A 394 3.10 23.76 -5.86
CA LYS A 394 3.98 24.43 -6.82
C LYS A 394 4.84 25.49 -6.17
N LYS A 395 6.01 25.72 -6.74
CA LYS A 395 6.89 26.83 -6.37
C LYS A 395 6.11 28.15 -6.25
N LYS A 396 6.33 28.85 -5.14
CA LYS A 396 5.69 30.14 -4.79
C LYS A 396 4.18 30.07 -4.57
N PHE A 397 3.59 28.89 -4.34
CA PHE A 397 2.17 28.74 -4.02
C PHE A 397 1.73 29.69 -2.88
N TYR A 398 2.35 29.56 -1.71
CA TYR A 398 2.05 30.41 -0.56
C TYR A 398 2.40 31.88 -0.80
N TYR A 399 3.54 32.18 -1.42
CA TYR A 399 3.91 33.56 -1.76
C TYR A 399 2.83 34.26 -2.60
N ASN A 400 2.28 33.58 -3.60
CA ASN A 400 1.28 34.16 -4.49
C ASN A 400 -0.02 34.50 -3.76
N ILE A 401 -0.39 33.73 -2.75
CA ILE A 401 -1.57 33.96 -1.92
C ILE A 401 -1.31 35.10 -0.91
N PHE A 402 -0.17 35.07 -0.22
CA PHE A 402 0.04 35.86 0.99
C PHE A 402 0.86 37.15 0.80
N LYS A 403 1.64 37.31 -0.29
CA LYS A 403 2.65 38.39 -0.46
C LYS A 403 2.18 39.83 -0.19
N ASN A 404 0.90 40.12 -0.36
CA ASN A 404 0.33 41.45 -0.17
C ASN A 404 -0.31 41.66 1.21
N PHE A 405 -0.44 40.59 2.01
CA PHE A 405 -1.18 40.59 3.27
C PHE A 405 -0.27 40.43 4.48
N VAL A 406 0.82 39.69 4.36
CA VAL A 406 1.72 39.37 5.48
C VAL A 406 2.74 40.48 5.77
N THR A 407 3.45 40.35 6.90
CA THR A 407 4.60 41.20 7.24
C THR A 407 5.79 40.99 6.29
N ASP A 408 6.74 41.93 6.28
CA ASP A 408 7.84 41.92 5.32
C ASP A 408 8.77 40.69 5.51
N ASP A 409 8.95 40.23 6.74
CA ASP A 409 9.69 39.01 7.06
C ASP A 409 8.97 37.76 6.52
N TYR A 410 7.66 37.60 6.74
CA TYR A 410 6.90 36.49 6.15
C TYR A 410 6.89 36.56 4.61
N ARG A 411 6.72 37.75 4.04
CA ARG A 411 6.75 37.92 2.58
C ARG A 411 8.10 37.49 2.01
N ASP A 412 9.19 37.95 2.62
CA ASP A 412 10.54 37.63 2.15
C ASP A 412 10.88 36.15 2.39
N PHE A 413 10.41 35.55 3.48
CA PHE A 413 10.51 34.11 3.74
C PHE A 413 9.80 33.28 2.66
N LEU A 414 8.53 33.59 2.38
CA LEU A 414 7.72 32.88 1.37
C LEU A 414 8.24 33.07 -0.05
N LYS A 415 8.96 34.17 -0.31
CA LYS A 415 9.58 34.44 -1.60
C LYS A 415 10.78 33.53 -1.86
N GLN A 416 11.44 33.04 -0.81
CA GLN A 416 12.58 32.15 -0.95
C GLN A 416 12.10 30.83 -1.52
N ASN A 417 12.87 30.28 -2.46
CA ASN A 417 12.64 28.91 -2.90
C ASN A 417 13.36 28.02 -1.90
N ILE A 418 12.62 27.30 -1.06
CA ILE A 418 13.22 26.21 -0.30
C ILE A 418 13.63 25.15 -1.33
N ILE A 419 14.91 24.79 -1.37
CA ILE A 419 15.34 23.58 -2.06
C ILE A 419 14.71 22.41 -1.31
N GLU A 420 13.70 21.79 -1.90
CA GLU A 420 13.23 20.48 -1.47
C GLU A 420 14.36 19.48 -1.72
N TYR A 421 14.89 18.96 -0.62
CA TYR A 421 16.12 18.17 -0.54
C TYR A 421 16.16 16.94 -1.45
N ILE A 422 14.98 16.45 -1.79
CA ILE A 422 14.76 15.21 -2.51
C ILE A 422 15.30 15.27 -3.96
N TYR A 423 15.56 16.47 -4.50
CA TYR A 423 15.90 16.62 -5.92
C TYR A 423 17.36 16.46 -6.31
N TYR A 424 18.35 16.49 -5.40
CA TYR A 424 19.69 16.86 -5.85
C TYR A 424 20.91 16.28 -5.12
N VAL A 425 20.81 15.15 -4.40
CA VAL A 425 22.03 14.54 -3.81
C VAL A 425 23.15 14.33 -4.84
N PRO A 426 22.90 13.79 -6.06
CA PRO A 426 23.95 13.65 -7.09
C PRO A 426 24.41 14.97 -7.74
N TYR A 427 23.64 16.06 -7.59
CA TYR A 427 23.81 17.33 -8.30
C TYR A 427 24.44 18.41 -7.43
N LEU A 428 24.31 18.28 -6.11
CA LEU A 428 25.01 19.07 -5.11
C LEU A 428 26.52 18.84 -5.20
N ASP A 429 26.94 17.62 -5.53
CA ASP A 429 28.34 17.29 -5.83
C ASP A 429 28.85 17.95 -7.13
N LEU A 430 27.97 18.16 -8.12
CA LEU A 430 28.31 18.72 -9.43
C LEU A 430 28.30 20.25 -9.48
N LYS A 431 27.50 20.92 -8.64
CA LYS A 431 27.35 22.40 -8.59
C LYS A 431 27.14 22.94 -7.16
N PRO A 432 28.14 22.86 -6.28
CA PRO A 432 28.05 23.33 -4.89
C PRO A 432 27.71 24.83 -4.77
N GLU A 433 28.00 25.63 -5.80
CA GLU A 433 27.67 27.05 -5.86
C GLU A 433 26.19 27.38 -5.67
N ILE A 434 25.28 26.46 -6.02
CA ILE A 434 23.83 26.64 -5.85
C ILE A 434 23.50 26.69 -4.35
N LEU A 435 23.96 25.69 -3.60
CA LEU A 435 23.74 25.58 -2.17
C LEU A 435 24.41 26.74 -1.42
N ALA A 436 25.60 27.16 -1.87
CA ALA A 436 26.26 28.36 -1.37
C ALA A 436 25.39 29.62 -1.46
N ASN A 437 24.70 29.84 -2.59
CA ASN A 437 23.85 31.02 -2.75
C ASN A 437 22.59 30.96 -1.87
N GLU A 438 22.01 29.77 -1.67
CA GLU A 438 20.87 29.59 -0.77
C GLU A 438 21.26 29.78 0.69
N ILE A 439 22.40 29.25 1.13
CA ILE A 439 22.94 29.51 2.48
C ILE A 439 23.00 31.02 2.74
N ILE A 440 23.57 31.77 1.79
CA ILE A 440 23.68 33.23 1.91
C ILE A 440 22.30 33.91 1.90
N ALA A 441 21.34 33.43 1.12
CA ALA A 441 19.98 33.97 1.14
C ALA A 441 19.32 33.83 2.52
N TRP A 442 19.50 32.69 3.18
CA TRP A 442 18.99 32.45 4.53
C TRP A 442 19.77 33.18 5.62
N GLU A 443 21.11 33.29 5.51
CA GLU A 443 21.91 34.09 6.43
C GLU A 443 21.51 35.58 6.38
N ASN A 444 21.34 36.13 5.16
CA ASN A 444 20.87 37.50 4.97
C ASN A 444 19.45 37.70 5.53
N PHE A 445 18.58 36.69 5.44
CA PHE A 445 17.25 36.74 6.04
C PHE A 445 17.32 36.84 7.57
N LEU A 446 18.16 36.01 8.21
CA LEU A 446 18.36 36.00 9.66
C LEU A 446 18.99 37.30 10.16
N GLU A 447 19.91 37.89 9.40
CA GLU A 447 20.51 39.20 9.71
C GLU A 447 19.47 40.32 9.57
N LYS A 448 18.67 40.29 8.52
CA LYS A 448 17.64 41.31 8.25
C LYS A 448 16.47 41.26 9.23
N TYR A 449 16.11 40.07 9.71
CA TYR A 449 14.93 39.84 10.55
C TYR A 449 15.25 39.04 11.83
N PRO A 450 16.09 39.59 12.73
CA PRO A 450 16.56 38.87 13.92
C PRO A 450 15.45 38.52 14.93
N ASP A 451 14.35 39.28 14.91
CA ASP A 451 13.19 39.11 15.80
C ASP A 451 11.99 38.41 15.12
N SER A 452 12.17 37.88 13.91
CA SER A 452 11.09 37.18 13.21
C SER A 452 10.64 35.92 13.95
N LYS A 453 9.33 35.66 13.95
CA LYS A 453 8.78 34.37 14.41
C LYS A 453 9.23 33.18 13.55
N LEU A 454 9.68 33.45 12.33
CA LEU A 454 10.21 32.44 11.40
C LEU A 454 11.70 32.17 11.61
N LYS A 455 12.36 32.87 12.55
CA LYS A 455 13.79 32.71 12.84
C LYS A 455 14.17 31.24 13.04
N GLY A 456 13.43 30.50 13.87
CA GLY A 456 13.71 29.08 14.12
C GLY A 456 13.62 28.22 12.86
N LYS A 457 12.62 28.46 12.00
CA LYS A 457 12.48 27.74 10.72
C LYS A 457 13.65 28.07 9.78
N ALA A 458 13.98 29.35 9.63
CA ALA A 458 15.09 29.81 8.79
C ALA A 458 16.46 29.31 9.30
N GLN A 459 16.66 29.27 10.62
CA GLN A 459 17.86 28.70 11.25
C GLN A 459 18.00 27.21 10.97
N ASN A 460 16.90 26.45 11.03
CA ASN A 460 16.93 25.03 10.70
C ASN A 460 17.33 24.82 9.23
N ILE A 461 16.67 25.52 8.30
CA ILE A 461 16.94 25.42 6.85
C ILE A 461 18.40 25.74 6.53
N VAL A 462 18.92 26.88 7.00
CA VAL A 462 20.31 27.28 6.73
C VAL A 462 21.31 26.32 7.36
N SER A 463 20.98 25.73 8.51
CA SER A 463 21.88 24.79 9.20
C SER A 463 21.98 23.47 8.43
N THR A 464 20.88 22.97 7.88
CA THR A 464 20.87 21.78 7.01
C THR A 464 21.68 22.04 5.73
N TYR A 465 21.38 23.13 5.01
CA TYR A 465 22.14 23.47 3.79
C TYR A 465 23.63 23.66 4.07
N ARG A 466 23.97 24.30 5.18
CA ARG A 466 25.36 24.49 5.60
C ARG A 466 26.04 23.16 5.92
N ALA A 467 25.36 22.26 6.62
CA ALA A 467 25.93 20.95 6.96
C ALA A 467 26.31 20.20 5.70
N ASP A 468 25.40 20.12 4.73
CA ASP A 468 25.63 19.34 3.52
C ASP A 468 26.66 19.96 2.60
N TYR A 469 26.63 21.29 2.46
CA TYR A 469 27.64 22.02 1.71
C TYR A 469 29.05 21.81 2.28
N ILE A 470 29.19 21.83 3.62
CA ILE A 470 30.49 21.67 4.26
C ILE A 470 30.93 20.20 4.20
N ILE A 471 30.05 19.26 4.57
CA ILE A 471 30.38 17.82 4.63
C ILE A 471 30.80 17.30 3.25
N SER A 472 30.10 17.68 2.17
CA SER A 472 30.46 17.26 0.82
C SER A 472 31.83 17.80 0.38
N LEU A 473 32.17 19.03 0.79
CA LEU A 473 33.43 19.67 0.42
C LEU A 473 34.61 19.29 1.33
N THR A 474 34.36 18.78 2.54
CA THR A 474 35.41 18.39 3.51
C THR A 474 35.66 16.89 3.57
N SER A 475 35.57 16.19 2.44
CA SER A 475 35.84 14.75 2.34
C SER A 475 37.31 14.39 2.67
N SER A 476 37.57 13.10 2.90
CA SER A 476 38.93 12.56 3.09
C SER A 476 39.85 12.88 1.91
N GLU A 477 39.32 12.86 0.68
CA GLU A 477 40.03 13.19 -0.55
C GLU A 477 40.43 14.67 -0.59
N THR A 478 39.54 15.56 -0.17
CA THR A 478 39.86 17.00 -0.03
C THR A 478 40.96 17.21 1.00
N ARG A 479 40.87 16.53 2.15
CA ARG A 479 41.92 16.60 3.19
C ARG A 479 43.26 16.09 2.66
N GLU A 480 43.28 14.98 1.94
CA GLU A 480 44.50 14.43 1.33
C GLU A 480 45.10 15.40 0.31
N SER A 481 44.27 16.05 -0.51
CA SER A 481 44.71 17.08 -1.46
C SER A 481 45.41 18.23 -0.75
N LEU A 482 44.82 18.74 0.33
CA LEU A 482 45.41 19.79 1.18
C LEU A 482 46.74 19.34 1.82
N MET A 483 46.80 18.11 2.34
CA MET A 483 48.04 17.53 2.91
C MET A 483 49.16 17.43 1.88
N ASN A 484 48.81 17.18 0.62
CA ASN A 484 49.75 17.12 -0.50
C ASN A 484 50.08 18.51 -1.10
N GLY A 485 49.58 19.60 -0.50
CA GLY A 485 49.80 20.97 -0.98
C GLY A 485 49.11 21.28 -2.31
N LYS A 486 48.06 20.53 -2.65
CA LYS A 486 47.27 20.69 -3.88
C LYS A 486 45.90 21.29 -3.56
N ALA A 487 45.26 21.89 -4.57
CA ALA A 487 43.87 22.31 -4.52
C ALA A 487 43.06 21.47 -5.52
N ASN A 488 42.21 20.59 -5.01
CA ASN A 488 41.18 19.95 -5.82
C ASN A 488 40.00 20.91 -6.05
N GLU A 489 38.96 20.44 -6.75
CA GLU A 489 37.76 21.23 -7.04
C GLU A 489 37.07 21.71 -5.75
N ALA A 490 36.99 20.86 -4.73
CA ALA A 490 36.40 21.23 -3.44
C ALA A 490 37.19 22.35 -2.73
N VAL A 491 38.52 22.28 -2.67
CA VAL A 491 39.36 23.38 -2.15
C VAL A 491 39.16 24.67 -2.96
N THR A 492 39.01 24.55 -4.27
CA THR A 492 38.74 25.69 -5.16
C THR A 492 37.41 26.35 -4.81
N GLU A 493 36.37 25.55 -4.57
CA GLU A 493 35.05 26.03 -4.16
C GLU A 493 35.04 26.68 -2.77
N LEU A 494 35.70 26.06 -1.78
CA LEU A 494 35.84 26.63 -0.44
C LEU A 494 36.51 28.01 -0.50
N ASN A 495 37.58 28.15 -1.28
CA ASN A 495 38.26 29.43 -1.48
C ASN A 495 37.38 30.45 -2.25
N ARG A 496 36.61 29.99 -3.25
CA ARG A 496 35.64 30.83 -3.97
C ARG A 496 34.59 31.38 -3.01
N PHE A 497 34.04 30.55 -2.13
CA PHE A 497 33.06 30.96 -1.12
C PHE A 497 33.65 32.02 -0.20
N LEU A 498 34.84 31.78 0.38
CA LEU A 498 35.52 32.74 1.26
C LEU A 498 35.77 34.09 0.58
N LYS A 499 36.16 34.07 -0.70
CA LYS A 499 36.40 35.29 -1.48
C LYS A 499 35.11 36.07 -1.74
N LYS A 500 34.02 35.38 -2.03
CA LYS A 500 32.73 35.98 -2.39
C LYS A 500 31.96 36.45 -1.16
N TYR A 501 32.04 35.72 -0.05
CA TYR A 501 31.23 35.91 1.16
C TYR A 501 32.07 35.93 2.45
N PRO A 502 33.07 36.82 2.58
CA PRO A 502 34.07 36.76 3.66
C PRO A 502 33.49 36.94 5.08
N SER A 503 32.32 37.58 5.20
CA SER A 503 31.62 37.90 6.45
C SER A 503 30.50 36.90 6.82
N SER A 504 30.30 35.86 6.01
CA SER A 504 29.30 34.82 6.29
C SER A 504 29.68 33.98 7.51
N PRO A 505 28.74 33.63 8.41
CA PRO A 505 28.96 32.60 9.44
C PRO A 505 29.52 31.28 8.88
N THR A 506 29.11 30.91 7.66
CA THR A 506 29.64 29.73 6.97
C THR A 506 31.12 29.89 6.63
N SER A 507 31.58 31.09 6.29
CA SER A 507 33.00 31.38 6.04
C SER A 507 33.88 31.15 7.27
N ASP A 508 33.36 31.32 8.50
CA ASP A 508 34.13 31.05 9.71
C ASP A 508 34.38 29.54 9.92
N ILE A 509 33.42 28.70 9.53
CA ILE A 509 33.59 27.24 9.54
C ILE A 509 34.62 26.82 8.47
N ILE A 510 34.52 27.38 7.26
CA ILE A 510 35.45 27.09 6.16
C ILE A 510 36.88 27.49 6.53
N LYS A 511 37.08 28.71 7.09
CA LYS A 511 38.40 29.17 7.56
C LYS A 511 38.96 28.19 8.60
N TYR A 512 38.14 27.80 9.57
CA TYR A 512 38.56 26.85 10.59
C TYR A 512 39.02 25.51 9.99
N TYR A 513 38.28 24.96 9.03
CA TYR A 513 38.70 23.74 8.33
C TYR A 513 40.05 23.91 7.62
N LEU A 514 40.21 24.99 6.83
CA LEU A 514 41.43 25.25 6.05
C LEU A 514 42.65 25.57 6.93
N GLU A 515 42.46 26.07 8.14
CA GLU A 515 43.54 26.31 9.11
C GLU A 515 43.94 25.03 9.87
N ASN A 516 43.00 24.08 10.06
CA ASN A 516 43.17 22.95 10.97
C ASN A 516 43.04 21.57 10.29
N TYR A 517 43.04 21.47 8.95
CA TYR A 517 42.91 20.20 8.21
C TYR A 517 43.95 19.12 8.58
N LYS A 518 45.06 19.52 9.21
CA LYS A 518 46.12 18.62 9.69
C LYS A 518 45.76 17.87 10.98
N GLU A 519 44.75 18.33 11.72
CA GLU A 519 44.27 17.64 12.92
C GLU A 519 43.66 16.28 12.54
N GLU A 520 43.91 15.25 13.35
CA GLU A 520 43.41 13.89 13.08
C GLU A 520 41.89 13.78 13.24
N ASP A 521 41.29 14.58 14.13
CA ASP A 521 39.88 14.60 14.45
C ASP A 521 39.13 15.78 13.81
N ILE A 522 39.70 16.42 12.78
CA ILE A 522 39.12 17.61 12.13
C ILE A 522 37.67 17.42 11.71
N ASN A 523 37.29 16.26 11.17
CA ASN A 523 35.91 15.99 10.77
C ASN A 523 34.95 16.04 11.96
N THR A 524 35.35 15.47 13.10
CA THR A 524 34.59 15.54 14.36
C THR A 524 34.46 16.98 14.86
N LEU A 525 35.52 17.79 14.73
CA LEU A 525 35.52 19.20 15.13
C LEU A 525 34.61 20.06 14.23
N ILE A 526 34.59 19.78 12.92
CA ILE A 526 33.67 20.42 11.98
C ILE A 526 32.23 20.03 12.27
N SER A 527 31.91 18.75 12.47
CA SER A 527 30.56 18.31 12.86
C SER A 527 30.09 18.98 14.15
N LYS A 528 30.97 19.12 15.16
CA LYS A 528 30.64 19.87 16.39
C LYS A 528 30.35 21.34 16.13
N LYS A 529 31.07 22.00 15.21
CA LYS A 529 30.81 23.40 14.85
C LYS A 529 29.51 23.57 14.06
N LEU A 530 29.15 22.59 13.24
CA LEU A 530 27.84 22.56 12.58
C LEU A 530 26.71 22.36 13.60
N ASN A 531 26.90 21.47 14.59
CA ASN A 531 25.91 21.17 15.64
C ASN A 531 25.77 22.26 16.71
N LYS A 532 26.82 23.04 17.01
CA LYS A 532 26.71 24.20 17.93
C LYS A 532 25.72 25.26 17.48
N ASN A 533 25.30 25.23 16.22
CA ASN A 533 24.26 26.11 15.69
C ASN A 533 22.85 25.49 15.73
N TYR A 534 22.71 24.20 16.10
CA TYR A 534 21.44 23.48 16.25
C TYR A 534 20.82 23.64 17.65
N GLU A 535 21.64 23.58 18.68
CA GLU A 535 21.25 23.90 20.06
C GLU A 535 21.53 25.38 20.27
N GLY A 536 20.54 26.24 20.05
CA GLY A 536 20.68 27.68 20.27
C GLY A 536 21.24 27.98 21.66
N GLU A 537 22.16 28.94 21.75
CA GLU A 537 22.51 29.59 23.02
C GLU A 537 21.29 30.24 23.68
#